data_AF-A0A453MH17-F1
#
_entry.id   AF-A0A453MH17-F1
#
_cell.length_a   1.000
_cell.length_b   1.000
_cell.length_c   1.000
_cell.angle_alpha   90.00
_cell.angle_beta   90.00
_cell.angle_gamma   90.00
#
_symmetry.space_group_name_H-M   'P 1'
#
loop_
_entity.id
_entity.type
_entity.pdbx_description
1 polymer ?
#
loop_
_entity_poly.entity_id
_entity_poly.type
_entity_poly.pdbx_seq_one_letter_code
_entity_poly.pdbx_strand_id
1 'polypeptide(L)'
;TGSMETVLKVLKDGLLTLHVPYPYGFAIILLTVLIKGATFPLTKKQVESALAMRSLQPQVKAIQERHAGDQERIQLETAHIYKLSGVDPLAGCLPTLVTIPVWIGLYKALSNVANEGLLTEGFFWIPSLAGPTTIAARESGQGISWLFPFT
;
A
#
# COMPACT_ATOMS: atom_id res chain seq x y z
N THR A 1 -11.58 8.34 14.21
CA THR A 1 -10.52 9.25 13.74
C THR A 1 -9.34 9.36 14.71
N GLY A 2 -9.50 9.09 16.02
CA GLY A 2 -8.40 9.20 17.00
C GLY A 2 -7.40 8.03 17.07
N SER A 3 -7.79 6.80 16.70
CA SER A 3 -6.94 5.61 16.97
C SER A 3 -5.58 5.63 16.26
N MET A 4 -5.50 6.10 15.01
CA MET A 4 -4.23 6.18 14.28
C MET A 4 -3.33 7.30 14.80
N GLU A 5 -3.93 8.38 15.29
CA GLU A 5 -3.20 9.52 15.85
C GLU A 5 -2.60 9.17 17.21
N THR A 6 -3.34 8.45 18.06
CA THR A 6 -2.84 7.91 19.33
C THR A 6 -1.66 6.98 19.09
N VAL A 7 -1.74 6.09 18.09
CA VAL A 7 -0.64 5.18 17.74
C VAL A 7 0.60 5.96 17.30
N LEU A 8 0.43 7.00 16.48
CA LEU A 8 1.54 7.86 16.04
C LEU A 8 2.19 8.61 17.20
N LYS A 9 1.39 9.17 18.12
CA LYS A 9 1.88 9.90 19.30
C LYS A 9 2.62 8.98 20.26
N VAL A 10 2.07 7.78 20.54
CA VAL A 10 2.74 6.77 21.39
C VAL A 10 4.05 6.27 20.77
N LEU A 11 4.08 6.07 19.44
CA LEU A 11 5.31 5.70 18.74
C LEU A 11 6.35 6.82 18.81
N LYS A 12 5.95 8.07 18.56
CA LYS A 12 6.83 9.24 18.68
C LYS A 12 7.43 9.35 20.08
N ASP A 13 6.61 9.24 21.13
CA ASP A 13 7.07 9.38 22.52
C ASP A 13 8.02 8.23 22.92
N GLY A 14 7.75 7.01 22.44
CA GLY A 14 8.67 5.89 22.58
C GLY A 14 10.03 6.11 21.89
N LEU A 15 10.02 6.69 20.69
CA LEU A 15 11.25 6.98 19.93
C LEU A 15 12.04 8.18 20.48
N LEU A 16 11.34 9.19 21.02
CA LEU A 16 11.98 10.32 21.71
C LEU A 16 12.67 9.88 23.00
N THR A 17 12.08 8.93 23.74
CA THR A 17 12.68 8.34 24.94
C THR A 17 13.99 7.58 24.61
N LEU A 18 14.12 7.09 23.38
CA LEU A 18 15.31 6.40 22.86
C LEU A 18 16.35 7.32 22.20
N HIS A 19 16.16 8.65 22.21
CA HIS A 19 17.08 9.64 21.60
C HIS A 19 17.40 9.37 20.11
N VAL A 20 16.43 8.85 19.35
CA VAL A 20 16.62 8.53 17.93
C VAL A 20 16.50 9.82 17.08
N PRO A 21 17.49 10.13 16.21
CA PRO A 21 17.36 11.24 15.26
C PRO A 21 16.23 10.95 14.26
N TYR A 22 15.49 11.98 13.85
CA TYR A 22 14.35 11.88 12.94
C TYR A 22 13.16 11.05 13.47
N PRO A 23 12.60 11.39 14.65
CA PRO A 23 11.55 10.59 15.30
C PRO A 23 10.31 10.41 14.42
N TYR A 24 9.97 11.40 13.60
CA TYR A 24 8.83 11.32 12.67
C TYR A 24 9.07 10.38 11.49
N GLY A 25 10.28 10.40 10.89
CA GLY A 25 10.62 9.50 9.79
C GLY A 25 10.59 8.04 10.22
N PHE A 26 11.18 7.73 11.38
CA PHE A 26 11.11 6.39 11.94
C PHE A 26 9.71 6.02 12.44
N ALA A 27 8.91 6.94 12.96
CA ALA A 27 7.51 6.66 13.32
C ALA A 27 6.68 6.22 12.10
N ILE A 28 6.88 6.84 10.93
CA ILE A 28 6.21 6.44 9.68
C ILE A 28 6.65 5.05 9.24
N ILE A 29 7.96 4.76 9.29
CA ILE A 29 8.51 3.44 8.96
C ILE A 29 7.90 2.38 9.89
N LEU A 30 7.87 2.65 11.19
CA LEU A 30 7.38 1.71 12.20
C LEU A 30 5.87 1.48 12.09
N LEU A 31 5.09 2.54 11.81
CA LEU A 31 3.67 2.42 11.46
C LEU A 31 3.48 1.51 10.24
N THR A 32 4.29 1.69 9.20
CA THR A 32 4.22 0.87 7.97
C THR A 32 4.55 -0.60 8.27
N VAL A 33 5.57 -0.85 9.09
CA VAL A 33 5.95 -2.21 9.53
C VAL A 33 4.84 -2.84 10.38
N LEU A 34 4.20 -2.09 11.27
CA LEU A 34 3.07 -2.55 12.08
C LEU A 34 1.87 -2.94 11.20
N ILE A 35 1.50 -2.09 10.25
CA ILE A 35 0.40 -2.37 9.32
C ILE A 35 0.74 -3.59 8.47
N LYS A 36 1.95 -3.66 7.89
CA LYS A 36 2.40 -4.84 7.13
C LYS A 36 2.44 -6.10 7.98
N GLY A 37 2.87 -6.02 9.24
CA GLY A 37 2.86 -7.13 10.18
C GLY A 37 1.45 -7.62 10.50
N ALA A 38 0.51 -6.70 10.75
CA ALA A 38 -0.89 -7.03 10.97
C ALA A 38 -1.56 -7.62 9.72
N THR A 39 -1.15 -7.18 8.52
CA THR A 39 -1.70 -7.63 7.24
C THR A 39 -0.98 -8.89 6.73
N PHE A 40 0.18 -9.26 7.30
CA PHE A 40 0.97 -10.42 6.91
C PHE A 40 0.18 -11.75 6.83
N PRO A 41 -0.63 -12.14 7.84
CA PRO A 41 -1.42 -13.37 7.73
C PRO A 41 -2.44 -13.32 6.58
N LEU A 42 -2.96 -12.13 6.26
CA LEU A 42 -3.86 -11.92 5.14
C LEU A 42 -3.11 -12.07 3.81
N THR A 43 -1.93 -11.45 3.70
CA THR A 43 -1.06 -11.57 2.52
C THR A 43 -0.63 -13.00 2.26
N LYS A 44 -0.34 -13.79 3.31
CA LYS A 44 -0.01 -15.22 3.16
C LYS A 44 -1.14 -15.99 2.45
N LYS A 45 -2.39 -15.79 2.88
CA LYS A 45 -3.56 -16.41 2.23
C LYS A 45 -3.73 -15.96 0.78
N GLN A 46 -3.50 -14.69 0.49
CA GLN A 46 -3.55 -14.15 -0.88
C GLN A 46 -2.50 -14.81 -1.80
N VAL A 47 -1.28 -15.01 -1.30
CA VAL A 47 -0.19 -15.67 -2.06
C VAL A 47 -0.53 -17.14 -2.32
N GLU A 48 -1.09 -17.84 -1.34
CA GLU A 48 -1.52 -19.24 -1.48
C GLU A 48 -2.60 -19.39 -2.57
N SER A 49 -3.64 -18.55 -2.56
CA SER A 49 -4.66 -18.52 -3.61
C SER A 49 -4.07 -18.18 -4.98
N ALA A 50 -3.11 -17.26 -5.06
CA ALA A 50 -2.46 -16.89 -6.32
C ALA A 50 -1.59 -18.04 -6.89
N LEU A 51 -0.92 -18.81 -6.03
CA LEU A 51 -0.17 -20.00 -6.43
C LEU A 51 -1.10 -21.12 -6.92
N ALA A 52 -2.21 -21.35 -6.22
CA ALA A 52 -3.22 -22.31 -6.66
C ALA A 52 -3.78 -21.93 -8.04
N MET A 53 -4.08 -20.65 -8.27
CA MET A 53 -4.53 -20.16 -9.58
C MET A 53 -3.46 -20.33 -10.67
N ARG A 54 -2.18 -20.13 -10.35
CA ARG A 54 -1.06 -20.40 -11.29
C ARG A 54 -1.00 -21.86 -11.70
N SER A 55 -1.28 -22.79 -10.79
CA SER A 55 -1.29 -24.22 -11.11
C SER A 55 -2.41 -24.62 -12.09
N LEU A 56 -3.50 -23.85 -12.12
CA LEU A 56 -4.65 -24.06 -13.02
C LEU A 56 -4.50 -23.40 -14.40
N GLN A 57 -3.57 -22.44 -14.56
CA GLN A 57 -3.28 -21.82 -15.86
C GLN A 57 -3.12 -22.78 -17.04
N PRO A 58 -2.39 -23.92 -16.94
CA PRO A 58 -2.30 -24.87 -18.06
C PRO A 58 -3.66 -25.46 -18.47
N GLN A 59 -4.54 -25.75 -17.51
CA GLN A 59 -5.88 -26.28 -17.80
C GLN A 59 -6.78 -25.20 -18.43
N VAL A 60 -6.68 -23.97 -17.94
CA VAL A 60 -7.39 -22.82 -18.52
C VAL A 60 -6.94 -22.57 -19.96
N LYS A 61 -5.63 -22.70 -20.25
CA LYS A 61 -5.12 -22.60 -21.63
C LYS A 61 -5.67 -23.72 -22.53
N ALA A 62 -5.73 -24.95 -22.05
CA ALA A 62 -6.31 -26.05 -22.81
C ALA A 62 -7.81 -25.83 -23.14
N ILE A 63 -8.59 -25.22 -22.23
CA ILE A 63 -9.97 -24.79 -22.49
C ILE A 63 -10.01 -23.71 -23.57
N GLN A 64 -9.14 -22.70 -23.46
CA GLN A 64 -9.06 -21.61 -24.44
C GLN A 64 -8.72 -22.13 -25.84
N GLU A 65 -7.83 -23.11 -25.95
CA GLU A 65 -7.47 -23.74 -27.23
C GLU A 65 -8.62 -24.61 -27.78
N ARG A 66 -9.30 -25.38 -26.93
CA ARG A 66 -10.44 -26.23 -27.36
C ARG A 66 -11.67 -25.44 -27.80
N HIS A 67 -11.92 -24.30 -27.17
CA HIS A 67 -13.10 -23.46 -27.41
C HIS A 67 -12.75 -22.13 -28.09
N ALA A 68 -11.64 -22.09 -28.83
CA ALA A 68 -11.19 -20.92 -29.58
C ALA A 68 -12.27 -20.46 -30.57
N GLY A 69 -13.07 -19.46 -30.18
CA GLY A 69 -14.20 -18.95 -30.95
C GLY A 69 -15.48 -18.73 -30.12
N ASP A 70 -15.59 -19.37 -28.95
CA ASP A 70 -16.74 -19.23 -28.05
C ASP A 70 -16.30 -18.72 -26.68
N GLN A 71 -16.25 -17.39 -26.56
CA GLN A 71 -15.85 -16.70 -25.32
C GLN A 71 -16.80 -16.99 -24.14
N GLU A 72 -18.05 -17.32 -24.42
CA GLU A 72 -19.04 -17.63 -23.37
C GLU A 72 -18.76 -19.01 -22.77
N ARG A 73 -18.52 -20.02 -23.62
CA ARG A 73 -18.07 -21.35 -23.19
C ARG A 73 -16.75 -21.30 -22.42
N ILE A 74 -15.78 -20.53 -22.90
CA ILE A 74 -14.47 -20.38 -22.22
C ILE A 74 -14.67 -19.84 -20.80
N GLN A 75 -15.48 -18.80 -20.62
CA GLN A 75 -15.73 -18.20 -19.31
C GLN A 75 -16.45 -19.17 -18.36
N LEU A 76 -17.46 -19.88 -18.86
CA LEU A 76 -18.22 -20.85 -18.08
C LEU A 76 -17.35 -22.04 -17.62
N GLU A 77 -16.57 -22.64 -18.51
CA GLU A 77 -15.70 -23.77 -18.17
C GLU A 77 -14.54 -23.36 -17.26
N THR A 78 -13.96 -22.19 -17.50
CA THR A 78 -12.93 -21.62 -16.63
C THR A 78 -13.46 -21.39 -15.21
N ALA A 79 -14.66 -20.81 -15.08
CA ALA A 79 -15.32 -20.62 -13.79
C ALA A 79 -15.66 -21.95 -13.10
N HIS A 80 -16.04 -22.97 -13.88
CA HIS A 80 -16.34 -24.30 -13.35
C HIS A 80 -15.09 -24.98 -12.77
N ILE A 81 -13.95 -24.94 -13.48
CA ILE A 81 -12.68 -25.49 -12.97
C ILE A 81 -12.20 -24.76 -11.72
N TYR A 82 -12.32 -23.43 -11.67
CA TYR A 82 -11.96 -22.68 -10.46
C TYR A 82 -12.81 -23.08 -9.24
N LYS A 83 -14.12 -23.27 -9.43
CA LYS A 83 -15.01 -23.77 -8.37
C LYS A 83 -14.67 -25.19 -7.93
N LEU A 84 -14.43 -26.11 -8.88
CA LEU A 84 -14.06 -27.50 -8.58
C LEU A 84 -12.73 -27.60 -7.82
N SER A 85 -11.79 -26.72 -8.15
CA SER A 85 -10.46 -26.69 -7.51
C SER A 85 -10.45 -25.91 -6.19
N GLY A 86 -11.58 -25.33 -5.77
CA GLY A 86 -11.69 -24.54 -4.54
C GLY A 86 -10.88 -23.23 -4.57
N VAL A 87 -10.51 -22.74 -5.76
CA VAL A 87 -9.72 -21.51 -5.92
C VAL A 87 -10.65 -20.34 -6.13
N ASP A 88 -10.58 -19.35 -5.24
CA ASP A 88 -11.37 -18.12 -5.35
C ASP A 88 -10.58 -17.05 -6.13
N PRO A 89 -10.99 -16.69 -7.36
CA PRO A 89 -10.32 -15.68 -8.16
C PRO A 89 -10.39 -14.27 -7.52
N LEU A 90 -11.38 -14.02 -6.66
CA LEU A 90 -11.53 -12.73 -5.96
C LEU A 90 -10.53 -12.58 -4.80
N ALA A 91 -10.01 -13.71 -4.28
CA ALA A 91 -8.94 -13.65 -3.29
C ALA A 91 -7.67 -12.97 -3.84
N GLY A 92 -7.47 -13.00 -5.17
CA GLY A 92 -6.37 -12.34 -5.86
C GLY A 92 -6.50 -10.81 -5.99
N CYS A 93 -7.71 -10.25 -5.97
CA CYS A 93 -7.94 -8.79 -6.00
C CYS A 93 -8.12 -8.18 -4.61
N LEU A 94 -8.19 -9.00 -3.56
CA LEU A 94 -8.20 -8.55 -2.17
C LEU A 94 -6.99 -7.65 -1.77
N PRO A 95 -5.75 -7.86 -2.27
CA PRO A 95 -4.60 -7.01 -1.90
C PRO A 95 -4.77 -5.56 -2.37
N THR A 96 -5.31 -5.35 -3.57
CA THR A 96 -5.51 -4.00 -4.12
C THR A 96 -6.61 -3.27 -3.38
N LEU A 97 -7.69 -3.96 -3.03
CA LEU A 97 -8.79 -3.41 -2.23
C LEU A 97 -8.36 -2.99 -0.82
N VAL A 98 -7.47 -3.74 -0.17
CA VAL A 98 -6.95 -3.37 1.16
C VAL A 98 -5.89 -2.26 1.09
N THR A 99 -5.15 -2.17 -0.01
CA THR A 99 -4.09 -1.18 -0.18
C THR A 99 -4.64 0.25 -0.29
N ILE A 100 -5.80 0.44 -0.95
CA ILE A 100 -6.40 1.77 -1.14
C ILE A 100 -6.77 2.45 0.20
N PRO A 101 -7.51 1.81 1.12
CA PRO A 101 -7.83 2.38 2.43
C PRO A 101 -6.59 2.68 3.29
N VAL A 102 -5.58 1.81 3.25
CA VAL A 102 -4.32 2.01 3.99
C VAL A 102 -3.59 3.25 3.50
N TRP A 103 -3.53 3.46 2.18
CA TRP A 103 -2.95 4.66 1.58
C TRP A 103 -3.70 5.93 1.96
N ILE A 104 -5.04 5.90 1.94
CA ILE A 104 -5.87 7.05 2.34
C ILE A 104 -5.67 7.37 3.83
N GLY A 105 -5.61 6.35 4.69
CA GLY A 105 -5.35 6.50 6.12
C GLY A 105 -3.97 7.10 6.40
N LEU A 106 -2.94 6.59 5.72
CA LEU A 106 -1.58 7.13 5.81
C LEU A 106 -1.50 8.57 5.31
N TYR A 107 -2.08 8.86 4.14
CA TYR A 107 -2.10 10.22 3.56
C TYR A 107 -2.81 11.21 4.48
N LYS A 108 -3.95 10.82 5.08
CA LYS A 108 -4.65 11.64 6.07
C LYS A 108 -3.83 11.86 7.34
N ALA A 109 -3.21 10.81 7.88
CA ALA A 109 -2.37 10.93 9.06
C ALA A 109 -1.19 11.89 8.79
N LEU A 110 -0.50 11.71 7.66
CA LEU A 110 0.58 12.61 7.23
C LEU A 110 0.10 14.04 7.00
N SER A 111 -1.04 14.24 6.33
CA SER A 111 -1.59 15.58 6.07
C SER A 111 -1.99 16.30 7.35
N ASN A 112 -2.52 15.57 8.35
CA ASN A 112 -2.92 16.17 9.62
C ASN A 112 -1.69 16.60 10.44
N VAL A 113 -0.67 15.75 10.50
CA VAL A 113 0.61 16.07 11.19
C VAL A 113 1.39 17.17 10.44
N ALA A 114 1.26 17.26 9.11
CA ALA A 114 1.79 18.37 8.31
C ALA A 114 1.12 19.70 8.66
N ASN A 115 -0.22 19.72 8.78
CA ASN A 115 -0.99 20.92 9.12
C ASN A 115 -0.73 21.43 10.55
N GLU A 116 -0.32 20.54 11.46
CA GLU A 116 0.10 20.90 12.82
C GLU A 116 1.52 21.51 12.87
N GLY A 117 2.22 21.65 11.73
CA GLY A 117 3.54 22.27 11.63
C GLY A 117 4.70 21.39 12.10
N LEU A 118 4.42 20.12 12.42
CA LEU A 118 5.34 19.18 13.06
C LEU A 118 6.25 18.41 12.08
N LEU A 119 5.99 18.51 10.77
CA LEU A 119 6.77 17.85 9.70
C LEU A 119 7.75 18.79 8.99
N THR A 120 8.14 19.87 9.66
CA THR A 120 9.15 20.83 9.20
C THR A 120 10.58 20.31 9.37
N GLU A 121 10.78 19.24 10.14
CA GLU A 121 12.05 18.53 10.23
C GLU A 121 12.29 17.69 8.97
N GLY A 122 13.39 17.96 8.27
CA GLY A 122 13.82 17.18 7.11
C GLY A 122 14.19 15.74 7.49
N PHE A 123 14.12 14.81 6.53
CA PHE A 123 14.52 13.41 6.70
C PHE A 123 15.61 13.05 5.70
N PHE A 124 16.84 12.83 6.17
CA PHE A 124 18.01 12.65 5.32
C PHE A 124 18.17 13.77 4.27
N TRP A 125 17.90 13.49 2.99
CA TRP A 125 18.00 14.43 1.86
C TRP A 125 16.69 15.17 1.57
N ILE A 126 15.60 14.81 2.26
CA ILE A 126 14.28 15.41 2.07
C ILE A 126 14.18 16.64 2.97
N PRO A 127 14.08 17.86 2.42
CA PRO A 127 14.12 19.10 3.21
C PRO A 127 12.88 19.29 4.10
N SER A 128 11.74 18.70 3.73
CA SER A 128 10.57 18.62 4.61
C SER A 128 9.73 17.40 4.29
N LEU A 129 9.25 16.71 5.33
CA LEU A 129 8.33 15.57 5.18
C LEU A 129 6.90 16.02 4.80
N ALA A 130 6.59 17.32 4.95
CA ALA A 130 5.32 17.92 4.55
C ALA A 130 5.22 18.24 3.04
N GLY A 131 6.34 18.33 2.34
CA GLY A 131 6.39 18.83 0.96
C GLY A 131 6.06 20.32 0.82
N PRO A 132 5.88 20.83 -0.40
CA PRO A 132 5.46 22.22 -0.63
C PRO A 132 4.05 22.43 -0.08
N THR A 133 3.99 23.07 1.09
CA THR A 133 2.77 23.39 1.83
C THR A 133 2.04 24.61 1.26
N THR A 134 2.65 25.34 0.33
CA THR A 134 2.09 26.56 -0.27
C THR A 134 1.72 26.35 -1.74
N ILE A 135 0.58 26.92 -2.16
CA ILE A 135 0.09 26.86 -3.56
C ILE A 135 1.12 27.48 -4.52
N ALA A 136 1.79 28.56 -4.12
CA ALA A 136 2.84 29.22 -4.90
C ALA A 136 4.03 28.29 -5.21
N ALA A 137 4.40 27.38 -4.30
CA ALA A 137 5.46 26.40 -4.56
C ALA A 137 5.01 25.31 -5.54
N ARG A 138 3.71 24.96 -5.57
CA ARG A 138 3.12 24.00 -6.52
C ARG A 138 2.97 24.55 -7.94
N GLU A 139 2.75 25.86 -8.07
CA GLU A 139 2.56 26.54 -9.37
C GLU A 139 3.86 26.84 -10.13
N SER A 140 5.01 26.79 -9.47
CA SER A 140 6.32 27.14 -10.04
C SER A 140 6.84 26.22 -11.17
N GLY A 141 6.07 25.21 -11.59
CA GLY A 141 6.48 24.23 -12.63
C GLY A 141 7.63 23.31 -12.21
N GLN A 142 8.15 23.51 -11.00
CA GLN A 142 9.29 22.83 -10.41
C GLN A 142 8.79 21.67 -9.53
N GLY A 143 8.25 20.63 -10.18
CA GLY A 143 7.54 19.54 -9.51
C GLY A 143 8.33 18.84 -8.39
N ILE A 144 9.49 18.27 -8.71
CA ILE A 144 10.34 17.50 -7.78
C ILE A 144 11.69 18.16 -7.49
N SER A 145 12.00 19.33 -8.05
CA SER A 145 13.30 19.99 -7.84
C SER A 145 13.53 20.38 -6.39
N TRP A 146 12.46 20.68 -5.64
CA TRP A 146 12.54 20.92 -4.19
C TRP A 146 13.01 19.69 -3.39
N LEU A 147 12.88 18.47 -3.95
CA LEU A 147 13.31 17.22 -3.29
C LEU A 147 14.82 16.98 -3.44
N PHE A 148 15.42 17.51 -4.50
CA PHE A 148 16.82 17.30 -4.84
C PHE A 148 17.56 18.64 -4.84
N PRO A 149 18.21 19.03 -3.72
CA PRO A 149 18.95 20.30 -3.64
C PRO A 149 20.22 20.35 -4.53
N PHE A 150 20.44 19.31 -5.37
CA PHE A 150 21.62 19.15 -6.23
C PHE A 150 21.30 19.28 -7.72
N THR A 151 20.05 19.62 -8.11
CA THR A 151 19.64 19.85 -9.51
C THR A 151 19.56 21.32 -9.85
#